data_AF-A0A0A8YNX4-F1
#
_entry.id   AF-A0A0A8YNX4-F1
#
_cell.length_a   1.000
_cell.length_b   1.000
_cell.length_c   1.000
_cell.angle_alpha   90.00
_cell.angle_beta   90.00
_cell.angle_gamma   90.00
#
_symmetry.space_group_name_H-M   'P 1'
#
loop_
_entity.id
_entity.type
_entity.pdbx_description
1 polymer ?
#
loop_
_entity_poly.entity_id
_entity_poly.type
_entity_poly.pdbx_seq_one_letter_code
_entity_poly.pdbx_strand_id
1 'polypeptide(L)'
;MRKQKVLLALQAVKQLIKLDENDPGSHRCLIRFFHKINNLPAPGTDSEKLIWNVLEAERPDIRQLHGKSLIEVSRSFLEKYNASLTHRTAAAEMMYLLEPDKKMEAIKIIEDSTNNVASGSSVLGSVKEWQIQDCIDVHKLLETVFGDQDAANRWKARCAEYFPYSTYFEGIKSAIAAYSVDNSPENSPENGIAPNPQVKPNEGEACGVNGTVHIVDDMSSLSIR
;
A
#
# COMPACT_ATOMS: atom_id res chain seq x y z
N MET A 1 15.48 -9.35 13.12
CA MET A 1 15.95 -9.81 14.46
C MET A 1 15.39 -11.17 14.92
N ARG A 2 14.87 -12.04 14.03
CA ARG A 2 14.30 -13.35 14.44
C ARG A 2 15.32 -14.34 15.01
N LYS A 3 16.58 -14.28 14.54
CA LYS A 3 17.69 -15.15 14.98
C LYS A 3 18.57 -14.55 16.09
N GLN A 4 18.17 -13.43 16.70
CA GLN A 4 18.88 -12.74 17.79
C GLN A 4 20.39 -12.46 17.57
N LYS A 5 20.84 -12.39 16.31
CA LYS A 5 22.22 -12.00 15.96
C LYS A 5 22.37 -10.47 16.03
N VAL A 6 22.43 -9.93 17.25
CA VAL A 6 22.38 -8.48 17.53
C VAL A 6 23.49 -7.70 16.83
N LEU A 7 24.76 -8.10 16.99
CA LEU A 7 25.89 -7.38 16.43
C LEU A 7 25.90 -7.40 14.89
N LEU A 8 25.45 -8.51 14.29
CA LEU A 8 25.32 -8.60 12.84
C LEU A 8 24.21 -7.67 12.31
N ALA A 9 23.11 -7.55 13.05
CA ALA A 9 22.05 -6.61 12.71
C ALA A 9 22.48 -5.15 12.88
N LEU A 10 23.25 -4.83 13.94
CA LEU A 10 23.87 -3.51 14.09
C LEU A 10 24.76 -3.18 12.90
N GLN A 11 25.62 -4.13 12.50
CA GLN A 11 26.48 -3.97 11.33
C GLN A 11 25.66 -3.69 10.06
N ALA A 12 24.58 -4.45 9.82
CA ALA A 12 23.71 -4.23 8.67
C ALA A 12 23.06 -2.83 8.68
N VAL A 13 22.55 -2.38 9.84
CA VAL A 13 21.97 -1.02 10.00
C VAL A 13 23.01 0.06 9.72
N LYS A 14 24.23 -0.07 10.25
CA LYS A 14 25.33 0.87 10.01
C LYS A 14 25.67 0.97 8.51
N GLN A 15 25.73 -0.17 7.81
CA GLN A 15 26.03 -0.17 6.38
C GLN A 15 24.89 0.46 5.55
N LEU A 16 23.63 0.20 5.94
CA LEU A 16 22.47 0.79 5.28
C LEU A 16 22.46 2.32 5.42
N ILE A 17 22.74 2.85 6.62
CA ILE A 17 22.87 4.30 6.87
C ILE A 17 24.05 4.90 6.08
N LYS A 18 25.16 4.16 5.96
CA LYS A 18 26.31 4.61 5.19
C LYS A 18 26.00 4.70 3.69
N LEU A 19 25.12 3.84 3.18
CA LEU A 19 24.69 3.83 1.79
C LEU A 19 23.78 5.02 1.49
N ASP A 20 22.71 5.18 2.28
CA ASP A 20 21.81 6.33 2.21
C ASP A 20 21.17 6.56 3.58
N GLU A 21 21.60 7.63 4.25
CA GLU A 21 21.07 8.03 5.55
C GLU A 21 19.67 8.62 5.49
N ASN A 22 19.23 9.04 4.30
CA ASN A 22 17.97 9.73 4.09
C ASN A 22 16.88 8.78 3.60
N ASP A 23 17.24 7.58 3.14
CA ASP A 23 16.29 6.56 2.69
C ASP A 23 15.25 6.22 3.78
N PRO A 24 13.94 6.21 3.46
CA PRO A 24 12.88 5.82 4.39
C PRO A 24 13.03 4.40 4.94
N GLY A 25 13.63 3.47 4.19
CA GLY A 25 13.94 2.11 4.64
C GLY A 25 15.05 2.11 5.69
N SER A 26 16.14 2.84 5.46
CA SER A 26 17.22 3.09 6.43
C SER A 26 16.67 3.61 7.75
N HIS A 27 15.78 4.61 7.71
CA HIS A 27 15.13 5.16 8.89
C HIS A 27 14.34 4.09 9.67
N ARG A 28 13.48 3.32 8.98
CA ARG A 28 12.71 2.23 9.60
C ARG A 28 13.61 1.20 10.26
N CYS A 29 14.67 0.76 9.59
CA CYS A 29 15.59 -0.23 10.10
C CYS A 29 16.31 0.25 11.35
N LEU A 30 16.76 1.51 11.37
CA LEU A 30 17.42 2.12 12.52
C LEU A 30 16.50 2.15 13.74
N ILE A 31 15.29 2.71 13.61
CA ILE A 31 14.36 2.85 14.73
C ILE A 31 13.90 1.47 15.23
N ARG A 32 13.50 0.56 14.34
CA ARG A 32 13.08 -0.80 14.71
C ARG A 32 14.19 -1.56 15.43
N PHE A 33 15.44 -1.38 15.02
CA PHE A 33 16.58 -2.02 15.67
C PHE A 33 16.71 -1.53 17.11
N PHE A 34 16.87 -0.22 17.33
CA PHE A 34 17.07 0.31 18.69
C PHE A 34 15.85 0.18 19.58
N HIS A 35 14.63 0.31 19.03
CA HIS A 35 13.42 0.01 19.79
C HIS A 35 13.41 -1.46 20.26
N LYS A 36 13.85 -2.40 19.41
CA LYS A 36 13.94 -3.81 19.82
C LYS A 36 14.99 -4.01 20.91
N ILE A 37 16.16 -3.38 20.79
CA ILE A 37 17.23 -3.44 21.81
C ILE A 37 16.75 -2.89 23.16
N ASN A 38 16.09 -1.73 23.17
CA ASN A 38 15.57 -1.12 24.39
C ASN A 38 14.52 -1.98 25.12
N ASN A 39 13.86 -2.89 24.40
CA ASN A 39 12.87 -3.83 24.94
C ASN A 39 13.43 -5.23 25.21
N LEU A 40 14.73 -5.46 25.04
CA LEU A 40 15.35 -6.71 25.46
C LEU A 40 15.52 -6.72 26.99
N PRO A 41 15.44 -7.90 27.64
CA PRO A 41 15.76 -8.01 29.05
C PRO A 41 17.23 -7.62 29.31
N ALA A 42 17.50 -7.22 30.54
CA ALA A 42 18.86 -6.93 30.99
C ALA A 42 19.78 -8.16 30.76
N PRO A 43 21.06 -7.94 30.41
CA PRO A 43 21.99 -9.03 30.12
C PRO A 43 22.22 -9.90 31.37
N GLY A 44 21.93 -11.20 31.25
CA GLY A 44 22.12 -12.16 32.33
C GLY A 44 23.47 -12.87 32.28
N THR A 45 24.03 -13.04 31.08
CA THR A 45 25.31 -13.74 30.83
C THR A 45 26.42 -12.76 30.46
N ASP A 46 27.68 -13.18 30.63
CA ASP A 46 28.82 -12.32 30.27
C ASP A 46 28.91 -12.06 28.76
N SER A 47 28.48 -13.00 27.93
CA SER A 47 28.37 -12.78 26.48
C SER A 47 27.34 -11.72 26.12
N GLU A 48 26.19 -11.68 26.81
CA GLU A 48 25.17 -10.65 26.61
C GLU A 48 25.66 -9.29 27.10
N LYS A 49 26.36 -9.22 28.24
CA LYS A 49 26.99 -7.99 28.72
C LYS A 49 27.99 -7.44 27.71
N LEU A 50 28.80 -8.31 27.09
CA LEU A 50 29.72 -7.91 26.03
C LEU A 50 28.99 -7.31 24.83
N ILE A 51 27.88 -7.93 24.40
CA ILE A 51 27.05 -7.40 23.30
C ILE A 51 26.49 -6.01 23.66
N TRP A 52 25.99 -5.83 24.89
CA TRP A 52 25.49 -4.54 25.38
C TRP A 52 26.56 -3.46 25.43
N ASN A 53 27.77 -3.79 25.90
CA ASN A 53 28.89 -2.86 25.91
C ASN A 53 29.25 -2.38 24.50
N VAL A 54 29.20 -3.28 23.50
CA VAL A 54 29.41 -2.90 22.09
C VAL A 54 28.30 -1.97 21.60
N LEU A 55 27.03 -2.23 21.94
CA LEU A 55 25.92 -1.36 21.53
C LEU A 55 26.05 0.05 22.12
N GLU A 56 26.39 0.15 23.40
CA GLU A 56 26.56 1.45 24.07
C GLU A 56 27.77 2.22 23.52
N ALA A 57 28.86 1.53 23.19
CA ALA A 57 30.03 2.16 22.58
C ALA A 57 29.75 2.66 21.15
N GLU A 58 28.95 1.93 20.37
CA GLU A 58 28.70 2.21 18.96
C GLU A 58 27.56 3.22 18.72
N ARG A 59 26.64 3.36 19.68
CA ARG A 59 25.45 4.22 19.55
C ARG A 59 25.79 5.70 19.31
N PRO A 60 26.77 6.32 20.01
CA PRO A 60 27.16 7.72 19.78
C PRO A 60 27.70 7.98 18.36
N ASP A 61 28.32 6.99 17.72
CA ASP A 61 28.89 7.12 16.37
C ASP A 61 27.80 7.19 15.28
N ILE A 62 26.57 6.80 15.61
CA ILE A 62 25.42 6.91 14.73
C ILE A 62 24.88 8.34 14.81
N ARG A 63 25.33 9.18 13.87
CA ARG A 63 25.01 10.62 13.79
C ARG A 63 23.53 10.94 13.99
N GLN A 64 22.63 10.11 13.45
CA GLN A 64 21.18 10.32 13.56
C GLN A 64 20.67 10.20 14.99
N LEU A 65 21.31 9.39 15.84
CA LEU A 65 20.92 9.14 17.22
C LEU A 65 21.63 10.02 18.25
N HIS A 66 22.65 10.77 17.84
CA HIS A 66 23.55 11.46 18.77
C HIS A 66 22.79 12.41 19.70
N GLY A 67 22.66 12.03 20.98
CA GLY A 67 21.94 12.79 22.01
C GLY A 67 20.42 12.85 21.84
N LYS A 68 19.84 12.05 20.93
CA LYS A 68 18.40 12.06 20.62
C LYS A 68 17.72 10.75 21.06
N SER A 69 16.53 10.86 21.62
CA SER A 69 15.59 9.76 21.74
C SER A 69 15.09 9.30 20.37
N LEU A 70 14.63 8.04 20.27
CA LEU A 70 14.14 7.50 18.99
C LEU A 70 12.96 8.32 18.42
N ILE A 71 12.11 8.87 19.30
CA ILE A 71 10.98 9.69 18.90
C ILE A 71 11.41 11.04 18.33
N GLU A 72 12.43 11.67 18.91
CA GLU A 72 13.02 12.91 18.37
C GLU A 72 13.67 12.68 17.01
N VAL A 73 14.28 11.51 16.80
CA VAL A 73 14.85 11.14 15.50
C VAL A 73 13.76 11.00 14.45
N SER A 74 12.64 10.34 14.74
CA SER A 74 11.51 10.26 13.81
C SER A 74 10.86 11.62 13.55
N ARG A 75 10.78 12.49 14.56
CA ARG A 75 10.27 13.87 14.38
C ARG A 75 11.18 14.71 13.49
N SER A 76 12.49 14.74 13.75
CA SER A 76 13.46 15.44 12.90
C SER A 76 13.47 14.90 11.46
N PHE A 77 13.27 13.59 11.29
CA PHE A 77 13.19 12.97 9.96
C PHE A 77 11.95 13.45 9.18
N LEU A 78 10.80 13.53 9.85
CA LEU A 78 9.56 14.07 9.26
C LEU A 78 9.72 15.55 8.87
N GLU A 79 10.28 16.38 9.76
CA GLU A 79 10.49 17.81 9.50
C GLU A 79 11.36 18.04 8.26
N LYS A 80 12.43 17.26 8.11
CA LYS A 80 13.36 17.34 6.98
C LYS A 80 12.73 16.92 5.64
N TYR A 81 11.82 15.94 5.67
CA TYR A 81 11.26 15.30 4.47
C TYR A 81 9.73 15.40 4.37
N ASN A 82 9.15 16.48 4.89
CA ASN A 82 7.71 16.62 5.04
C ASN A 82 6.91 16.60 3.72
N ALA A 83 7.55 16.81 2.57
CA ALA A 83 6.89 16.80 1.26
C ALA A 83 6.85 15.41 0.62
N SER A 84 7.66 14.46 1.08
CA SER A 84 7.75 13.13 0.47
C SER A 84 6.83 12.13 1.16
N LEU A 85 5.91 11.53 0.40
CA LEU A 85 4.95 10.55 0.91
C LEU A 85 5.65 9.39 1.63
N THR A 86 6.69 8.80 1.03
CA THR A 86 7.39 7.64 1.59
C THR A 86 8.13 7.95 2.88
N HIS A 87 8.71 9.15 3.00
CA HIS A 87 9.38 9.62 4.21
C HIS A 87 8.38 9.92 5.33
N ARG A 88 7.29 10.64 5.03
CA ARG A 88 6.20 10.89 5.98
C ARG A 88 5.64 9.60 6.53
N THR A 89 5.39 8.64 5.64
CA THR A 89 4.87 7.32 5.99
C THR A 89 5.84 6.55 6.90
N ALA A 90 7.14 6.57 6.59
CA ALA A 90 8.15 5.95 7.44
C ALA A 90 8.21 6.59 8.83
N ALA A 91 8.16 7.92 8.90
CA ALA A 91 8.17 8.63 10.17
C ALA A 91 6.92 8.30 11.00
N ALA A 92 5.73 8.39 10.40
CA ALA A 92 4.46 8.06 11.06
C ALA A 92 4.44 6.63 11.60
N GLU A 93 4.87 5.66 10.80
CA GLU A 93 4.98 4.26 11.20
C GLU A 93 5.91 4.08 12.40
N MET A 94 7.08 4.73 12.38
CA MET A 94 8.05 4.65 13.47
C MET A 94 7.59 5.38 14.72
N MET A 95 6.89 6.51 14.58
CA MET A 95 6.27 7.20 15.71
C MET A 95 5.20 6.32 16.36
N TYR A 96 4.33 5.68 15.57
CA TYR A 96 3.32 4.75 16.09
C TYR A 96 3.95 3.49 16.74
N LEU A 97 5.05 2.97 16.19
CA LEU A 97 5.80 1.87 16.81
C LEU A 97 6.33 2.24 18.21
N LEU A 98 6.79 3.49 18.38
CA LEU A 98 7.37 3.98 19.63
C LEU A 98 6.31 4.42 20.65
N GLU A 99 5.22 5.02 20.17
CA GLU A 99 4.12 5.59 20.97
C GLU A 99 2.77 5.09 20.41
N PRO A 100 2.35 3.83 20.71
CA PRO A 100 1.13 3.24 20.16
C PRO A 100 -0.16 3.99 20.53
N ASP A 101 -0.14 4.72 21.65
CA ASP A 101 -1.22 5.59 22.12
C ASP A 101 -1.48 6.78 21.18
N LYS A 102 -0.49 7.15 20.35
CA LYS A 102 -0.59 8.25 19.38
C LYS A 102 -0.94 7.79 17.96
N LYS A 103 -1.61 6.65 17.83
CA LYS A 103 -2.06 6.09 16.55
C LYS A 103 -2.71 7.14 15.64
N MET A 104 -3.65 7.92 16.17
CA MET A 104 -4.41 8.91 15.40
C MET A 104 -3.52 10.04 14.87
N GLU A 105 -2.54 10.50 15.65
CA GLU A 105 -1.58 11.52 15.21
C GLU A 105 -0.70 11.00 14.07
N ALA A 106 -0.24 9.74 14.16
CA ALA A 106 0.54 9.10 13.12
C ALA A 106 -0.26 8.90 11.82
N ILE A 107 -1.53 8.49 11.90
CA ILE A 107 -2.41 8.42 10.72
C ILE A 107 -2.59 9.80 10.10
N LYS A 108 -2.81 10.83 10.93
CA LYS A 108 -2.96 12.20 10.45
C LYS A 108 -1.72 12.69 9.69
N ILE A 109 -0.50 12.34 10.13
CA ILE A 109 0.73 12.68 9.40
C ILE A 109 0.69 12.12 7.96
N ILE A 110 0.15 10.91 7.77
CA ILE A 110 -0.01 10.28 6.46
C ILE A 110 -1.12 10.98 5.66
N GLU A 111 -2.30 11.18 6.26
CA GLU A 111 -3.45 11.81 5.59
C GLU A 111 -3.19 13.27 5.18
N ASP A 112 -2.41 14.03 5.98
CA ASP A 112 -2.02 15.41 5.68
C ASP A 112 -0.98 15.51 4.54
N SER A 113 -0.57 14.39 3.94
CA SER A 113 0.28 14.41 2.75
C SER A 113 -0.46 15.07 1.59
N THR A 114 0.23 15.87 0.76
CA THR A 114 -0.34 16.42 -0.47
C THR A 114 0.39 15.88 -1.69
N ASN A 115 -0.37 15.61 -2.76
CA ASN A 115 0.20 15.32 -4.07
C ASN A 115 0.22 16.64 -4.85
N ASN A 116 1.31 17.40 -4.73
CA ASN A 116 1.44 18.65 -5.47
C ASN A 116 1.79 18.31 -6.92
N VAL A 117 0.82 18.46 -7.84
CA VAL A 117 1.11 18.47 -9.27
C VAL A 117 1.97 19.70 -9.52
N ALA A 118 3.26 19.52 -9.82
CA ALA A 118 4.12 20.63 -10.16
C ALA A 118 3.55 21.32 -11.42
N SER A 119 2.93 22.49 -11.22
CA SER A 119 2.51 23.36 -12.30
C SER A 119 3.72 23.62 -13.22
N GLY A 120 3.51 23.46 -14.52
CA GLY A 120 4.56 23.14 -15.49
C GLY A 120 5.74 24.11 -15.62
N SER A 121 6.72 23.64 -16.40
CA SER A 121 7.96 24.29 -16.83
C SER A 121 9.18 24.11 -15.91
N SER A 122 9.85 22.95 -16.02
CA SER A 122 11.30 22.88 -15.85
C SER A 122 11.89 21.70 -16.61
N VAL A 123 12.90 21.98 -17.44
CA VAL A 123 13.76 21.03 -18.16
C VAL A 123 14.70 20.27 -17.20
N LEU A 124 14.59 20.48 -15.88
CA LEU A 124 15.15 19.62 -14.84
C LEU A 124 14.02 19.16 -13.89
N GLY A 125 13.86 17.85 -13.78
CA GLY A 125 12.69 17.12 -13.27
C GLY A 125 11.98 17.71 -12.05
N SER A 126 10.67 17.84 -12.19
CA SER A 126 9.71 18.12 -11.14
C SER A 126 9.81 17.13 -9.98
N VAL A 127 9.73 17.65 -8.75
CA VAL A 127 9.64 16.84 -7.53
C VAL A 127 8.45 15.90 -7.65
N LYS A 128 8.72 14.61 -7.47
CA LYS A 128 7.88 13.46 -7.82
C LYS A 128 6.43 13.60 -7.34
N GLU A 129 5.52 13.52 -8.31
CA GLU A 129 4.14 13.07 -8.11
C GLU A 129 4.14 11.76 -7.31
N TRP A 130 3.12 11.53 -6.48
CA TRP A 130 2.94 10.26 -5.80
C TRP A 130 3.02 9.10 -6.79
N GLN A 131 3.87 8.12 -6.52
CA GLN A 131 3.90 6.92 -7.34
C GLN A 131 2.79 5.97 -6.89
N ILE A 132 2.13 5.31 -7.85
CA ILE A 132 1.03 4.38 -7.54
C ILE A 132 1.45 3.30 -6.53
N GLN A 133 2.69 2.80 -6.62
CA GLN A 133 3.21 1.81 -5.70
C GLN A 133 3.33 2.35 -4.27
N ASP A 134 3.81 3.59 -4.11
CA ASP A 134 3.92 4.23 -2.80
C ASP A 134 2.53 4.37 -2.15
N CYS A 135 1.51 4.76 -2.94
CA CYS A 135 0.14 4.85 -2.46
C CYS A 135 -0.44 3.49 -2.06
N ILE A 136 -0.11 2.42 -2.80
CA ILE A 136 -0.53 1.04 -2.48
C ILE A 136 0.10 0.61 -1.16
N ASP A 137 1.39 0.89 -0.97
CA ASP A 137 2.12 0.51 0.24
C ASP A 137 1.57 1.27 1.46
N VAL A 138 1.19 2.55 1.30
CA VAL A 138 0.49 3.31 2.35
C VAL A 138 -0.86 2.70 2.68
N HIS A 139 -1.66 2.33 1.68
CA HIS A 139 -2.96 1.68 1.93
C HIS A 139 -2.80 0.39 2.74
N LYS A 140 -1.87 -0.49 2.33
CA LYS A 140 -1.57 -1.73 3.05
C LYS A 140 -1.07 -1.47 4.47
N LEU A 141 -0.28 -0.42 4.66
CA LEU A 141 0.21 -0.03 5.97
C LEU A 141 -0.93 0.39 6.90
N LEU A 142 -1.86 1.22 6.42
CA LEU A 142 -3.04 1.66 7.18
C LEU A 142 -3.93 0.46 7.56
N GLU A 143 -4.13 -0.46 6.63
CA GLU A 143 -4.93 -1.67 6.85
C GLU A 143 -4.27 -2.65 7.83
N THR A 144 -2.97 -2.92 7.67
CA THR A 144 -2.31 -4.03 8.39
C THR A 144 -1.52 -3.61 9.62
N VAL A 145 -0.76 -2.51 9.55
CA VAL A 145 0.11 -2.06 10.65
C VAL A 145 -0.66 -1.17 11.61
N PHE A 146 -1.42 -0.20 11.08
CA PHE A 146 -2.30 0.64 11.90
C PHE A 146 -3.60 -0.08 12.27
N GLY A 147 -4.04 -1.07 11.49
CA GLY A 147 -5.31 -1.77 11.73
C GLY A 147 -6.49 -0.79 11.67
N ASP A 148 -6.46 0.18 10.77
CA ASP A 148 -7.46 1.25 10.67
C ASP A 148 -8.16 1.20 9.31
N GLN A 149 -9.27 0.46 9.25
CA GLN A 149 -9.99 0.26 8.01
C GLN A 149 -10.59 1.57 7.48
N ASP A 150 -11.04 2.45 8.37
CA ASP A 150 -11.64 3.73 7.97
C ASP A 150 -10.60 4.65 7.34
N ALA A 151 -9.40 4.76 7.94
CA ALA A 151 -8.29 5.51 7.34
C ALA A 151 -7.83 4.87 6.02
N ALA A 152 -7.75 3.54 5.94
CA ALA A 152 -7.40 2.83 4.70
C ALA A 152 -8.43 3.13 3.59
N ASN A 153 -9.73 3.10 3.89
CA ASN A 153 -10.79 3.40 2.94
C ASN A 153 -10.76 4.86 2.48
N ARG A 154 -10.57 5.82 3.39
CA ARG A 154 -10.40 7.25 3.03
C ARG A 154 -9.18 7.46 2.13
N TRP A 155 -8.06 6.81 2.46
CA TRP A 155 -6.86 6.84 1.65
C TRP A 155 -7.08 6.22 0.26
N LYS A 156 -7.77 5.07 0.18
CA LYS A 156 -8.12 4.40 -1.07
C LYS A 156 -8.95 5.29 -1.98
N ALA A 157 -10.02 5.88 -1.44
CA ALA A 157 -10.91 6.79 -2.16
C ALA A 157 -10.15 8.01 -2.70
N ARG A 158 -9.30 8.62 -1.87
CA ARG A 158 -8.45 9.74 -2.30
C ARG A 158 -7.47 9.33 -3.41
N CYS A 159 -6.86 8.15 -3.33
CA CYS A 159 -5.96 7.68 -4.38
C CYS A 159 -6.69 7.37 -5.69
N ALA A 160 -7.97 6.98 -5.65
CA ALA A 160 -8.77 6.74 -6.85
C ALA A 160 -8.92 8.00 -7.72
N GLU A 161 -8.92 9.19 -7.10
CA GLU A 161 -8.94 10.48 -7.80
C GLU A 161 -7.63 10.74 -8.57
N TYR A 162 -6.49 10.42 -7.96
CA TYR A 162 -5.16 10.60 -8.58
C TYR A 162 -4.84 9.51 -9.62
N PHE A 163 -5.39 8.31 -9.47
CA PHE A 163 -5.09 7.15 -10.34
C PHE A 163 -6.37 6.58 -10.97
N PRO A 164 -7.00 7.29 -11.92
CA PRO A 164 -8.32 6.93 -12.44
C PRO A 164 -8.38 5.57 -13.15
N TYR A 165 -7.26 5.04 -13.63
CA TYR A 165 -7.18 3.73 -14.30
C TYR A 165 -6.74 2.60 -13.36
N SER A 166 -6.43 2.89 -12.09
CA SER A 166 -5.99 1.87 -11.15
C SER A 166 -7.13 0.91 -10.79
N THR A 167 -6.95 -0.38 -11.04
CA THR A 167 -7.85 -1.42 -10.57
C THR A 167 -7.76 -1.63 -9.06
N TYR A 168 -6.58 -1.36 -8.46
CA TYR A 168 -6.39 -1.49 -7.01
C TYR A 168 -7.20 -0.45 -6.23
N PHE A 169 -7.21 0.79 -6.71
CA PHE A 169 -7.97 1.89 -6.09
C PHE A 169 -9.39 2.00 -6.62
N GLU A 170 -9.79 1.15 -7.57
CA GLU A 170 -11.11 1.21 -8.23
C GLU A 170 -11.39 2.60 -8.83
N GLY A 171 -10.39 3.15 -9.53
CA GLY A 171 -10.52 4.45 -10.19
C GLY A 171 -11.66 4.45 -11.21
N ILE A 172 -12.26 5.61 -11.46
CA ILE A 172 -13.48 5.77 -12.29
C ILE A 172 -13.32 5.21 -13.72
N LYS A 173 -12.09 5.19 -14.25
CA LYS A 173 -11.77 4.67 -15.58
C LYS A 173 -11.20 3.25 -15.56
N SER A 174 -11.19 2.59 -14.40
CA SER A 174 -10.79 1.20 -14.28
C SER A 174 -11.90 0.29 -14.82
N ALA A 175 -11.53 -0.85 -15.40
CA ALA A 175 -12.51 -1.80 -15.91
C ALA A 175 -13.49 -2.26 -14.81
N ILE A 176 -13.03 -2.39 -13.57
CA ILE A 176 -13.85 -2.77 -12.41
C ILE A 176 -14.98 -1.78 -12.16
N ALA A 177 -14.72 -0.47 -12.26
CA ALA A 177 -15.75 0.56 -12.10
C ALA A 177 -16.84 0.49 -13.19
N ALA A 178 -16.48 0.09 -14.42
CA ALA A 178 -17.42 -0.05 -15.53
C ALA A 178 -18.44 -1.17 -15.31
N TYR A 179 -18.05 -2.28 -14.67
CA TYR A 179 -18.97 -3.38 -14.34
C TYR A 179 -19.89 -3.07 -13.15
N SER A 180 -19.50 -2.15 -12.26
CA SER A 180 -20.30 -1.77 -11.09
C SER A 180 -21.48 -0.85 -11.43
N VAL A 181 -21.41 -0.12 -12.55
CA VAL A 181 -22.46 0.82 -12.99
C VAL A 181 -23.61 0.12 -13.74
N ASP A 182 -23.42 -1.13 -14.19
CA ASP A 182 -24.38 -1.85 -15.04
C ASP A 182 -25.39 -2.72 -14.28
N ASN A 183 -25.50 -2.56 -12.95
CA ASN A 183 -26.50 -3.25 -12.13
C ASN A 183 -27.51 -2.26 -11.52
N SER A 184 -28.37 -1.68 -12.36
CA SER A 184 -29.67 -1.17 -11.92
C SER A 184 -30.76 -1.67 -12.89
N PRO A 185 -31.80 -2.38 -12.41
CA PRO A 185 -32.93 -2.75 -13.23
C PRO A 185 -33.94 -1.60 -13.20
N GLU A 186 -33.98 -0.78 -14.24
CA GLU A 186 -35.14 0.11 -14.44
C GLU A 186 -35.78 -0.09 -15.81
N ASN A 187 -37.08 -0.33 -15.69
CA ASN A 187 -38.01 -0.83 -16.67
C ASN A 187 -38.64 0.32 -17.46
N SER A 188 -38.80 0.06 -18.76
CA SER A 188 -39.95 0.44 -19.62
C SER A 188 -40.07 1.92 -20.06
N PRO A 189 -41.05 2.24 -20.93
CA PRO A 189 -41.07 1.96 -22.38
C PRO A 189 -41.42 3.25 -23.18
N GLU A 190 -41.31 3.30 -24.52
CA GLU A 190 -42.29 4.06 -25.34
C GLU A 190 -42.14 3.91 -26.87
N ASN A 191 -43.25 3.44 -27.46
CA ASN A 191 -43.93 3.92 -28.67
C ASN A 191 -43.24 3.89 -30.04
N GLY A 192 -43.58 2.85 -30.82
CA GLY A 192 -43.66 2.90 -32.28
C GLY A 192 -45.13 2.89 -32.73
N ILE A 193 -45.63 4.04 -33.19
CA ILE A 193 -46.97 4.25 -33.75
C ILE A 193 -47.07 3.53 -35.10
N ALA A 194 -48.10 2.70 -35.27
CA ALA A 194 -48.51 2.15 -36.56
C ALA A 194 -49.65 2.99 -37.18
N PRO A 195 -49.76 2.98 -38.52
CA PRO A 195 -51.07 2.95 -39.16
C PRO A 195 -51.27 1.69 -40.02
N ASN A 196 -52.48 1.14 -39.87
CA ASN A 196 -53.19 0.02 -40.51
C ASN A 196 -53.46 0.25 -42.04
N PRO A 197 -54.23 -0.57 -42.81
CA PRO A 197 -54.57 -2.01 -42.83
C PRO A 197 -54.43 -2.73 -44.22
N GLN A 198 -54.44 -4.08 -44.19
CA GLN A 198 -54.99 -5.06 -45.17
C GLN A 198 -54.43 -5.18 -46.61
N VAL A 199 -54.00 -6.40 -47.01
CA VAL A 199 -54.65 -7.28 -48.03
C VAL A 199 -53.93 -8.66 -48.13
N LYS A 200 -54.70 -9.71 -47.78
CA LYS A 200 -54.80 -11.14 -48.20
C LYS A 200 -53.61 -12.13 -48.25
N PRO A 201 -53.91 -13.44 -48.02
CA PRO A 201 -52.94 -14.51 -47.81
C PRO A 201 -52.66 -15.31 -49.10
N ASN A 202 -51.55 -16.07 -49.11
CA ASN A 202 -51.51 -17.34 -49.84
C ASN A 202 -50.53 -18.34 -49.20
N GLU A 203 -50.98 -19.58 -49.25
CA GLU A 203 -50.50 -20.80 -48.61
C GLU A 203 -49.16 -21.29 -49.17
N GLY A 204 -48.42 -22.09 -48.38
CA GLY A 204 -47.26 -22.83 -48.88
C GLY A 204 -46.36 -23.45 -47.81
N GLU A 205 -46.81 -24.59 -47.29
CA GLU A 205 -46.02 -25.72 -46.78
C GLU A 205 -45.17 -25.64 -45.51
N ALA A 206 -45.10 -26.82 -44.90
CA ALA A 206 -44.82 -27.12 -43.50
C ALA A 206 -43.48 -27.87 -43.32
N CYS A 207 -43.25 -28.28 -42.06
CA CYS A 207 -42.14 -29.07 -41.51
C CYS A 207 -40.84 -28.29 -41.27
N GLY A 208 -40.17 -28.31 -40.12
CA GLY A 208 -40.37 -29.10 -38.90
C GLY A 208 -39.01 -29.46 -38.28
N VAL A 209 -38.68 -28.79 -37.17
CA VAL A 209 -38.19 -29.38 -35.90
C VAL A 209 -36.81 -30.08 -35.83
N ASN A 210 -35.97 -29.48 -34.98
CA ASN A 210 -34.96 -30.01 -34.02
C ASN A 210 -33.83 -30.97 -34.44
N GLY A 211 -32.65 -30.66 -33.89
CA GLY A 211 -31.56 -31.61 -33.57
C GLY A 211 -30.43 -30.87 -32.85
N THR A 212 -30.43 -30.82 -31.51
CA THR A 212 -29.78 -31.76 -30.56
C THR A 212 -28.30 -31.42 -30.28
N VAL A 213 -28.09 -31.05 -29.02
CA VAL A 213 -26.80 -30.87 -28.34
C VAL A 213 -26.11 -32.22 -28.17
N HIS A 214 -24.80 -32.30 -28.48
CA HIS A 214 -23.94 -33.38 -28.00
C HIS A 214 -22.90 -32.85 -27.03
N ILE A 215 -23.06 -33.30 -25.79
CA ILE A 215 -22.07 -33.33 -24.72
C ILE A 215 -21.02 -34.39 -25.08
N VAL A 216 -19.74 -34.10 -24.85
CA VAL A 216 -18.69 -35.13 -24.76
C VAL A 216 -17.94 -34.89 -23.46
N ASP A 217 -18.11 -35.82 -22.53
CA ASP A 217 -17.34 -35.95 -21.30
C ASP A 217 -16.12 -36.87 -21.53
N ASP A 218 -15.08 -36.52 -20.77
CA ASP A 218 -14.07 -37.37 -20.14
C ASP A 218 -13.06 -38.18 -21.00
N MET A 219 -11.78 -37.93 -20.73
CA MET A 219 -10.78 -38.99 -20.63
C MET A 219 -9.69 -38.59 -19.64
N SER A 220 -9.92 -39.03 -18.41
CA SER A 220 -8.93 -39.24 -17.36
C SER A 220 -7.83 -40.25 -17.76
N SER A 221 -6.67 -40.08 -17.12
CA SER A 221 -5.55 -41.02 -16.93
C SER A 221 -4.33 -40.90 -17.85
N LEU A 222 -3.20 -40.54 -17.23
CA LEU A 222 -1.89 -41.18 -17.42
C LEU A 222 -0.98 -40.81 -16.24
N SER A 223 -0.87 -41.74 -15.29
CA SER A 223 0.18 -41.80 -14.29
C SER A 223 0.91 -43.12 -14.50
N ILE A 224 2.21 -43.09 -14.83
CA ILE A 224 3.14 -44.19 -14.57
C ILE A 224 4.56 -43.62 -14.36
N ARG A 225 5.07 -43.88 -13.13
CA ARG A 225 6.45 -44.01 -12.63
C ARG A 225 7.38 -42.81 -12.55
#